data_AF-A0A6B3F499-F1
#
_entry.id   AF-A0A6B3F499-F1
#
_cell.length_a   1.000
_cell.length_b   1.000
_cell.length_c   1.000
_cell.angle_alpha   90.00
_cell.angle_beta   90.00
_cell.angle_gamma   90.00
#
_symmetry.space_group_name_H-M   'P 1'
#
loop_
_entity.id
_entity.type
_entity.pdbx_description
1 polymer ?
#
loop_
_entity_poly.entity_id
_entity_poly.type
_entity_poly.pdbx_seq_one_letter_code
_entity_poly.pdbx_strand_id
1 'polypeptide(L)'
;VRCEAVCEGGGARIGEDHAMVVHSAAGAGQEIAQDYLTRFAEAYDTEVRDWVAAVRAGGPVGGPSVWDGYVASVVAEAGIASLHSGERVPVRLAPRPGI
;
A
#
# COMPACT_ATOMS: atom_id res chain seq x y z
N VAL A 1 6.38 -6.45 -1.30
CA VAL A 1 5.95 -5.81 -0.03
C VAL A 1 5.48 -6.89 0.92
N ARG A 2 5.91 -6.84 2.18
CA ARG A 2 5.45 -7.68 3.29
C ARG A 2 4.88 -6.75 4.35
N CYS A 3 3.77 -7.12 4.97
CA CYS A 3 3.17 -6.36 6.07
C CYS A 3 2.78 -7.29 7.21
N GLU A 4 3.01 -6.84 8.44
CA GLU A 4 2.62 -7.54 9.67
C GLU A 4 1.96 -6.52 10.62
N ALA A 5 0.78 -6.87 11.11
CA ALA A 5 0.12 -6.17 12.21
C ALA A 5 0.22 -7.03 13.46
N VAL A 6 0.76 -6.47 14.55
CA VAL A 6 0.85 -7.12 15.87
C VAL A 6 -0.18 -6.49 16.79
N CYS A 7 -1.10 -7.29 17.31
CA CYS A 7 -2.21 -6.89 18.16
C CYS A 7 -2.14 -7.64 19.50
N GLU A 8 -2.91 -7.18 20.49
CA GLU A 8 -2.94 -7.78 21.83
C GLU A 8 -3.30 -9.28 21.84
N GLY A 9 -4.15 -9.72 20.90
CA GLY A 9 -4.62 -11.10 20.80
C GLY A 9 -3.90 -11.96 19.74
N GLY A 10 -2.89 -11.43 19.05
CA GLY A 10 -2.18 -12.15 17.97
C GLY A 10 -1.68 -11.24 16.85
N GLY A 11 -1.21 -11.84 15.76
CA GLY A 11 -0.67 -11.11 14.61
C GLY A 11 -1.28 -11.56 13.28
N ALA A 12 -1.32 -10.64 12.31
CA ALA A 12 -1.76 -10.89 10.93
C ALA A 12 -0.66 -10.49 9.95
N ARG A 13 -0.39 -11.33 8.95
CA ARG A 13 0.64 -11.10 7.93
C ARG A 13 0.08 -11.24 6.52
N ILE A 14 0.58 -10.41 5.61
CA ILE A 14 0.28 -10.50 4.18
C ILE A 14 1.54 -10.28 3.34
N GLY A 15 1.49 -10.74 2.09
CA GLY A 15 2.48 -10.43 1.06
C GLY A 15 3.54 -11.49 0.81
N GLU A 16 3.46 -12.65 1.46
CA GLU A 16 4.35 -13.81 1.24
C GLU A 16 3.82 -14.79 0.16
N ASP A 17 2.49 -14.91 0.01
CA ASP A 17 1.88 -16.04 -0.72
C ASP A 17 1.17 -15.61 -2.02
N HIS A 18 1.92 -15.49 -3.11
CA HIS A 18 1.33 -15.15 -4.42
C HIS A 18 1.82 -16.00 -5.60
N ALA A 19 2.66 -17.02 -5.38
CA ALA A 19 3.20 -17.79 -6.48
C ALA A 19 3.16 -19.29 -6.22
N MET A 20 3.18 -20.04 -7.33
CA MET A 20 3.23 -21.49 -7.32
C MET A 20 4.48 -21.97 -6.60
N VAL A 21 4.29 -22.89 -5.65
CA VAL A 21 5.39 -23.63 -5.05
C VAL A 21 5.79 -24.77 -5.98
N VAL A 22 7.06 -24.79 -6.39
CA VAL A 22 7.66 -25.81 -7.26
C VAL A 22 8.51 -26.75 -6.41
N HIS A 23 8.18 -28.05 -6.45
CA HIS A 23 8.98 -29.10 -5.81
C HIS A 23 9.93 -29.75 -6.82
N SER A 24 11.20 -29.85 -6.47
CA SER A 24 12.25 -30.47 -7.28
C SER A 24 13.22 -31.27 -6.40
N ALA A 25 14.15 -32.02 -7.02
CA ALA A 25 15.21 -32.69 -6.29
C ALA A 25 16.12 -31.73 -5.49
N ALA A 26 16.15 -30.45 -5.85
CA ALA A 26 16.90 -29.40 -5.14
C ALA A 26 16.12 -28.76 -3.98
N GLY A 27 14.84 -29.10 -3.80
CA GLY A 27 13.97 -28.57 -2.75
C GLY A 27 12.67 -27.97 -3.29
N ALA A 28 11.96 -27.25 -2.41
CA ALA A 28 10.77 -26.48 -2.73
C ALA A 28 11.11 -25.00 -2.83
N GLY A 29 10.62 -24.33 -3.87
CA GLY A 29 10.82 -22.90 -4.07
C GLY A 29 9.57 -22.23 -4.62
N GLN A 30 9.49 -20.92 -4.46
CA GLN A 30 8.42 -20.11 -4.98
C GLN A 30 9.00 -18.93 -5.74
N GLU A 31 8.37 -18.56 -6.85
CA GLU A 31 8.76 -17.37 -7.60
C GLU A 31 8.45 -16.09 -6.80
N ILE A 32 9.39 -15.17 -6.79
CA ILE A 32 9.18 -13.81 -6.28
C ILE A 32 9.00 -12.91 -7.50
N ALA A 33 7.89 -12.18 -7.57
CA ALA A 33 7.65 -11.21 -8.63
C ALA A 33 8.82 -10.22 -8.71
N GLN A 34 9.44 -10.11 -9.89
CA GLN A 34 10.63 -9.27 -10.12
C GLN A 34 10.27 -7.79 -10.39
N ASP A 35 8.99 -7.51 -10.66
CA ASP A 35 8.48 -6.17 -10.96
C ASP A 35 7.26 -5.86 -10.09
N TYR A 36 7.16 -4.61 -9.63
CA TYR A 36 5.99 -4.10 -8.93
C TYR A 36 4.74 -4.11 -9.83
N LEU A 37 4.92 -3.96 -11.14
CA LEU A 37 3.81 -4.04 -12.10
C LEU A 37 3.18 -5.43 -12.09
N THR A 38 3.99 -6.49 -12.07
CA THR A 38 3.50 -7.86 -11.91
C THR A 38 2.88 -8.08 -10.54
N ARG A 39 3.54 -7.57 -9.48
CA ARG A 39 3.10 -7.77 -8.09
C ARG A 39 1.75 -7.13 -7.77
N PHE A 40 1.41 -6.03 -8.43
CA PHE A 40 0.20 -5.24 -8.15
C PHE A 40 -0.74 -5.10 -9.36
N ALA A 41 -0.56 -5.93 -10.40
CA ALA A 41 -1.37 -5.87 -11.62
C ALA A 41 -2.87 -5.88 -11.33
N GLU A 42 -3.34 -6.78 -10.48
CA GLU A 42 -4.75 -6.87 -10.09
C GLU A 42 -5.25 -5.62 -9.35
N ALA A 43 -4.41 -5.01 -8.51
CA ALA A 43 -4.76 -3.80 -7.78
C ALA A 43 -4.93 -2.61 -8.74
N TYR A 44 -4.00 -2.44 -9.68
CA TYR A 44 -4.08 -1.40 -10.72
C TYR A 44 -5.32 -1.58 -11.63
N ASP A 45 -5.61 -2.82 -12.01
CA ASP A 45 -6.81 -3.13 -12.80
C ASP A 45 -8.08 -2.80 -12.01
N THR A 46 -8.12 -3.15 -10.72
CA THR A 46 -9.28 -2.96 -9.86
C THR A 46 -9.54 -1.47 -9.61
N GLU A 47 -8.52 -0.68 -9.25
CA GLU A 47 -8.70 0.74 -8.96
C GLU A 47 -9.22 1.53 -10.17
N VAL A 48 -8.74 1.21 -11.38
CA VAL A 48 -9.18 1.90 -12.60
C VAL A 48 -10.60 1.49 -12.98
N ARG A 49 -10.94 0.19 -12.84
CA ARG A 49 -12.31 -0.29 -13.10
C ARG A 49 -13.31 0.35 -12.14
N ASP A 50 -12.99 0.42 -10.86
CA ASP A 50 -13.84 1.01 -9.83
C ASP A 50 -14.05 2.52 -10.10
N TRP A 51 -12.97 3.21 -10.46
CA TRP A 51 -13.04 4.62 -10.85
C TRP A 51 -13.96 4.83 -12.08
N VAL A 52 -13.76 4.07 -13.16
CA VAL A 52 -14.60 4.16 -14.37
C VAL A 52 -16.07 3.87 -14.04
N ALA A 53 -16.34 2.85 -13.21
CA ALA A 53 -17.68 2.48 -12.81
C ALA A 53 -18.37 3.62 -12.03
N ALA A 54 -17.69 4.21 -11.05
CA ALA A 54 -18.22 5.31 -10.25
C ALA A 54 -18.53 6.55 -11.10
N VAL A 55 -17.61 6.92 -12.00
CA VAL A 55 -17.80 8.06 -12.91
C VAL A 55 -19.00 7.83 -13.83
N ARG A 56 -19.14 6.62 -14.39
CA ARG A 56 -20.28 6.27 -15.26
C ARG A 56 -21.62 6.29 -14.53
N ALA A 57 -21.64 5.92 -13.26
CA ALA A 57 -22.83 5.96 -12.42
C ALA A 57 -23.23 7.39 -12.00
N GLY A 58 -22.38 8.40 -12.26
CA GLY A 58 -22.58 9.77 -11.79
C GLY A 58 -22.49 9.92 -10.27
N GLY A 59 -21.90 8.92 -9.60
CA GLY A 59 -21.76 8.86 -8.14
C GLY A 59 -20.39 9.39 -7.67
N PRO A 60 -20.20 9.52 -6.34
CA PRO A 60 -18.90 9.86 -5.79
C PRO A 60 -17.88 8.77 -6.13
N VAL A 61 -16.67 9.19 -6.51
CA VAL A 61 -15.53 8.30 -6.71
C VAL A 61 -15.05 7.81 -5.35
N GLY A 62 -15.01 6.49 -5.15
CA GLY A 62 -14.42 5.86 -3.98
C GLY A 62 -12.89 5.75 -4.07
N GLY A 63 -12.26 5.21 -3.02
CA GLY A 63 -10.81 5.05 -2.94
C GLY A 63 -10.08 6.24 -2.29
N PRO A 64 -8.74 6.30 -2.41
CA PRO A 64 -7.95 7.37 -1.82
C PRO A 64 -8.34 8.75 -2.34
N SER A 65 -8.59 9.66 -1.40
CA SER A 65 -8.99 11.04 -1.67
C SER A 65 -7.79 11.98 -1.74
N VAL A 66 -8.05 13.25 -2.09
CA VAL A 66 -7.06 14.33 -2.00
C VAL A 66 -6.48 14.46 -0.58
N TRP A 67 -7.29 14.19 0.45
CA TRP A 67 -6.82 14.20 1.83
C TRP A 67 -5.77 13.12 2.09
N ASP A 68 -5.96 11.92 1.55
CA ASP A 68 -5.02 10.81 1.70
C ASP A 68 -3.69 11.14 1.00
N GLY A 69 -3.75 11.80 -0.18
CA GLY A 69 -2.58 12.33 -0.87
C GLY A 69 -1.83 13.41 -0.07
N TYR A 70 -2.56 14.32 0.60
CA TYR A 70 -1.97 15.30 1.51
C TYR A 70 -1.25 14.63 2.68
N VAL A 71 -1.91 13.68 3.37
CA VAL A 71 -1.30 12.95 4.49
C VAL A 71 -0.04 12.20 4.06
N ALA A 72 -0.09 11.51 2.92
CA ALA A 72 1.06 10.80 2.37
C ALA A 72 2.25 11.76 2.11
N SER A 73 1.97 12.94 1.57
CA SER A 73 3.00 13.95 1.28
C SER A 73 3.65 14.49 2.57
N VAL A 74 2.84 14.83 3.59
CA VAL A 74 3.37 15.33 4.88
C VAL A 74 4.20 14.27 5.60
N VAL A 75 3.77 13.00 5.55
CA VAL A 75 4.54 11.88 6.13
C VAL A 75 5.86 11.69 5.38
N ALA A 76 5.85 11.73 4.05
CA ALA A 76 7.06 11.61 3.24
C ALA A 76 8.05 12.73 3.53
N GLU A 77 7.58 13.98 3.66
CA GLU A 77 8.42 15.13 4.01
C GLU A 77 9.07 14.95 5.38
N ALA A 78 8.32 14.52 6.40
CA ALA A 78 8.85 14.24 7.73
C ALA A 78 9.89 13.09 7.69
N GLY A 79 9.66 12.07 6.87
CA GLY A 79 10.61 10.97 6.64
C GLY A 79 11.93 11.45 6.03
N ILE A 80 11.87 12.32 5.02
CA ILE A 80 13.05 12.93 4.38
C ILE A 80 13.80 13.81 5.37
N ALA A 81 13.09 14.62 6.18
CA ALA A 81 13.72 15.44 7.21
C ALA A 81 14.41 14.58 8.29
N SER A 82 13.80 13.47 8.68
CA SER A 82 14.39 12.51 9.62
C SER A 82 15.63 11.84 9.03
N LEU A 83 15.58 11.43 7.75
CA LEU A 83 16.73 10.85 7.04
C LEU A 83 17.94 11.79 7.04
N HIS A 84 17.74 13.09 6.77
CA HIS A 84 18.84 14.04 6.72
C HIS A 84 19.37 14.46 8.11
N SER A 85 18.47 14.57 9.10
CA SER A 85 18.86 14.99 10.45
C SER A 85 19.41 13.86 11.31
N GLY A 86 19.05 12.60 11.02
CA GLY A 86 19.30 11.46 11.91
C GLY A 86 18.41 11.46 13.17
N GLU A 87 17.50 12.41 13.28
CA GLU A 87 16.68 12.64 14.48
C GLU A 87 15.22 12.22 14.26
N ARG A 88 14.51 12.03 15.38
CA ARG A 88 13.07 11.79 15.36
C ARG A 88 12.33 13.07 14.98
N VAL A 89 11.64 13.05 13.83
CA VAL A 89 10.81 14.16 13.36
C VAL A 89 9.31 13.85 13.56
N PRO A 90 8.54 14.74 14.23
CA PRO A 90 7.10 14.55 14.37
C PRO A 90 6.35 14.86 13.07
N VAL A 91 5.41 13.99 12.69
CA VAL A 91 4.43 14.28 11.62
C VAL A 91 3.37 15.23 12.17
N ARG A 92 3.18 16.39 11.51
CA ARG A 92 2.19 17.40 11.91
C ARG A 92 1.18 17.62 10.78
N LEU A 93 -0.01 17.05 10.95
CA LEU A 93 -1.10 17.20 9.98
C LEU A 93 -1.92 18.45 10.29
N ALA A 94 -2.41 19.13 9.25
CA ALA A 94 -3.50 20.08 9.39
C ALA A 94 -4.78 19.38 9.90
N PRO A 95 -5.75 20.11 10.47
CA PRO A 95 -7.08 19.55 10.70
C PRO A 95 -7.69 19.04 9.39
N ARG A 96 -8.27 17.83 9.42
CA ARG A 96 -8.98 17.30 8.26
C ARG A 96 -10.18 18.20 7.95
N PRO A 97 -10.33 18.69 6.70
CA PRO A 97 -11.51 19.44 6.31
C PRO A 97 -12.78 18.61 6.49
N GLY A 98 -13.86 19.25 6.95
CA GLY A 98 -15.20 18.67 6.90
C GLY A 98 -15.71 18.77 5.47
N ILE A 99 -15.63 17.68 4.72
CA ILE A 99 -16.32 17.49 3.44
C ILE A 99 -17.38 16.41 3.60
#